data_AF-A0ABD5C9B1-F1
#
_entry.id   AF-A0ABD5C9B1-F1
#
_cell.length_a   1.000
_cell.length_b   1.000
_cell.length_c   1.000
_cell.angle_alpha   90.00
_cell.angle_beta   90.00
_cell.angle_gamma   90.00
#
_symmetry.space_group_name_H-M   'P 1'
#
loop_
_entity.id
_entity.type
_entity.pdbx_description
1 polymer ?
#
loop_
_entity_poly.entity_id
_entity_poly.type
_entity_poly.pdbx_seq_one_letter_code
_entity_poly.pdbx_strand_id
1 'polypeptide(L)'
;MKKLFLVWALIASICGCAVNTAPLARDQVAAKVAVKVGYAGCNGCNMVRTYVAPNLYWKQFVNDPDFHGWLDLNLQLASTNYNTAGHAPAYRIVAGVIANGGFQDAWMTHVPRDPQDRCPSDAEVVRGYHGFHMGDGIEFWLVKDDDSYVPLAHVADSNGETIKNLECFGNVGSGASWTQMVDLPEKVVEDAWRQNRPIRIFAGRELTKYESASDGYNPVTVAHTVRKGVLMEFSSDYVGGFADGLKRLGAAMPAAS
;
A
#
# COMPACT_ATOMS: atom_id res chain seq x y z
N MET A 1 10.41 45.67 -52.60
CA MET A 1 9.60 44.43 -52.57
C MET A 1 10.13 43.52 -51.46
N LYS A 2 9.19 42.98 -50.66
CA LYS A 2 9.30 41.92 -49.63
C LYS A 2 10.15 42.17 -48.37
N LYS A 3 9.38 42.31 -47.27
CA LYS A 3 9.72 42.18 -45.86
C LYS A 3 10.24 40.77 -45.56
N LEU A 4 11.18 40.64 -44.62
CA LEU A 4 11.24 39.51 -43.70
C LEU A 4 11.82 39.99 -42.37
N PHE A 5 10.89 40.22 -41.44
CA PHE A 5 11.13 40.27 -40.01
C PHE A 5 11.59 38.88 -39.57
N LEU A 6 12.60 38.80 -38.70
CA LEU A 6 12.63 37.74 -37.70
C LEU A 6 12.90 38.39 -36.34
N VAL A 7 11.79 38.56 -35.61
CA VAL A 7 11.71 39.06 -34.25
C VAL A 7 12.06 37.94 -33.28
N TRP A 8 12.71 38.33 -32.21
CA TRP A 8 12.95 37.59 -30.98
C TRP A 8 11.71 36.87 -30.43
N ALA A 9 11.88 35.64 -29.97
CA ALA A 9 11.17 35.00 -28.86
C ALA A 9 11.67 33.55 -28.81
N LEU A 10 11.88 32.87 -27.70
CA LEU A 10 11.88 33.16 -26.29
C LEU A 10 12.33 31.81 -25.71
N ILE A 11 13.22 31.86 -24.73
CA ILE A 11 13.61 30.72 -23.90
C ILE A 11 12.34 30.06 -23.35
N ALA A 12 11.95 28.92 -23.93
CA ALA A 12 11.10 27.95 -23.25
C ALA A 12 12.05 26.88 -22.71
N SER A 13 12.77 27.26 -21.66
CA SER A 13 13.22 26.33 -20.64
C SER A 13 12.04 25.42 -20.36
N ILE A 14 12.14 24.18 -20.83
CA ILE A 14 11.24 23.11 -20.41
C ILE A 14 11.57 22.96 -18.94
N CYS A 15 10.85 23.70 -18.09
CA CYS A 15 10.61 23.32 -16.71
C CYS A 15 9.90 21.97 -16.81
N GLY A 16 10.69 20.92 -17.02
CA GLY A 16 10.39 19.65 -16.40
C GLY A 16 10.24 20.03 -14.94
N CYS A 17 8.99 20.07 -14.47
CA CYS A 17 8.73 19.96 -13.06
C CYS A 17 9.48 18.70 -12.65
N ALA A 18 10.71 18.88 -12.16
CA ALA A 18 11.41 17.85 -11.44
C ALA A 18 10.41 17.48 -10.36
N VAL A 19 9.79 16.31 -10.54
CA VAL A 19 8.94 15.72 -9.52
C VAL A 19 9.93 15.50 -8.40
N ASN A 20 9.94 16.45 -7.46
CA ASN A 20 10.95 16.51 -6.44
C ASN A 20 10.69 15.29 -5.56
N THR A 21 11.46 14.23 -5.80
CA THR A 21 11.43 12.97 -5.05
C THR A 21 12.09 13.14 -3.69
N ALA A 22 12.55 14.36 -3.36
CA ALA A 22 13.00 14.71 -2.03
C ALA A 22 11.88 14.44 -1.01
N PRO A 23 12.22 13.84 0.14
CA PRO A 23 11.27 13.69 1.25
C PRO A 23 10.62 15.04 1.57
N LEU A 24 9.30 15.03 1.74
CA LEU A 24 8.56 16.25 2.10
C LEU A 24 8.94 16.66 3.53
N ALA A 25 9.30 17.93 3.70
CA ALA A 25 9.54 18.50 5.03
C ALA A 25 8.23 18.59 5.83
N ARG A 26 8.35 18.58 7.15
CA ARG A 26 7.22 18.57 8.09
C ARG A 26 6.18 19.68 7.82
N ASP A 27 6.63 20.90 7.61
CA ASP A 27 5.80 22.07 7.32
C ASP A 27 5.09 21.96 5.97
N GLN A 28 5.76 21.41 4.95
CA GLN A 28 5.19 21.16 3.63
C GLN A 28 4.06 20.13 3.71
N VAL A 29 4.24 19.08 4.51
CA VAL A 29 3.19 18.08 4.74
C VAL A 29 2.01 18.70 5.47
N ALA A 30 2.24 19.43 6.56
CA ALA A 30 1.20 20.09 7.35
C ALA A 30 0.35 21.09 6.55
N ALA A 31 0.99 21.85 5.67
CA ALA A 31 0.33 22.79 4.77
C ALA A 31 -0.56 22.08 3.74
N LYS A 32 -0.19 20.86 3.31
CA LYS A 32 -0.88 20.08 2.28
C LYS A 32 -1.96 19.14 2.83
N VAL A 33 -2.07 18.97 4.15
CA VAL A 33 -3.20 18.21 4.74
C VAL A 33 -4.50 18.89 4.35
N ALA A 34 -5.43 18.10 3.79
CA ALA A 34 -6.72 18.55 3.32
C ALA A 34 -7.87 17.84 4.05
N VAL A 35 -8.99 18.53 4.23
CA VAL A 35 -10.22 17.94 4.77
C VAL A 35 -11.17 17.61 3.61
N LYS A 36 -11.62 16.36 3.57
CA LYS A 36 -12.74 15.91 2.74
C LYS A 36 -13.95 15.73 3.65
N VAL A 37 -15.11 16.25 3.23
CA VAL A 37 -16.36 16.20 4.00
C VAL A 37 -17.35 15.29 3.31
N GLY A 38 -17.98 14.39 4.07
CA GLY A 38 -18.97 13.43 3.59
C GLY A 38 -18.39 12.27 2.78
N TYR A 39 -19.30 11.44 2.25
CA TYR A 39 -19.03 10.42 1.24
C TYR A 39 -20.20 10.37 0.25
N ALA A 40 -19.95 9.89 -0.97
CA ALA A 40 -20.95 9.85 -2.03
C ALA A 40 -22.17 9.01 -1.59
N GLY A 41 -23.38 9.57 -1.76
CA GLY A 41 -24.63 8.87 -1.48
C GLY A 41 -25.19 9.01 -0.06
N CYS A 42 -24.56 9.77 0.85
CA CYS A 42 -25.09 9.97 2.20
C CYS A 42 -25.68 11.37 2.45
N ASN A 43 -27.00 11.42 2.69
CA ASN A 43 -27.67 12.59 3.24
C ASN A 43 -27.34 12.74 4.74
N GLY A 44 -26.83 13.91 5.16
CA GLY A 44 -26.48 14.19 6.57
C GLY A 44 -25.04 13.84 6.97
N CYS A 45 -24.22 13.33 6.05
CA CYS A 45 -22.81 13.03 6.32
C CYS A 45 -21.87 14.25 6.27
N ASN A 46 -22.40 15.47 6.33
CA ASN A 46 -21.59 16.69 6.48
C ASN A 46 -20.78 16.73 7.79
N MET A 47 -21.13 15.86 8.76
CA MET A 47 -20.39 15.66 10.00
C MET A 47 -19.19 14.71 9.86
N VAL A 48 -19.14 13.89 8.79
CA VAL A 48 -17.99 13.02 8.52
C VAL A 48 -16.87 13.85 7.90
N ARG A 49 -15.72 13.85 8.56
CA ARG A 49 -14.51 14.55 8.13
C ARG A 49 -13.40 13.54 7.99
N THR A 50 -12.79 13.51 6.81
CA THR A 50 -11.60 12.72 6.54
C THR A 50 -10.47 13.66 6.17
N TYR A 51 -9.44 13.67 7.00
CA TYR A 51 -8.23 14.44 6.83
C TYR A 51 -7.21 13.57 6.07
N VAL A 52 -6.68 14.07 4.96
CA VAL A 52 -5.75 13.32 4.11
C VAL A 52 -4.44 14.07 3.97
N ALA A 53 -3.33 13.37 4.15
CA ALA A 53 -1.98 13.83 3.90
C ALA A 53 -1.68 13.85 2.38
N PRO A 54 -0.64 14.57 1.92
CA PRO A 54 -0.18 14.49 0.54
C PRO A 54 0.29 13.08 0.18
N ASN A 55 0.00 12.67 -1.04
CA ASN A 55 0.44 11.42 -1.65
C ASN A 55 1.96 11.24 -1.63
N LEU A 56 2.40 10.02 -1.33
CA LEU A 56 3.76 9.57 -1.47
C LEU A 56 3.82 8.44 -2.50
N TYR A 57 4.66 8.63 -3.51
CA TYR A 57 4.76 7.74 -4.66
C TYR A 57 5.97 6.83 -4.55
N TRP A 58 5.75 5.53 -4.70
CA TRP A 58 6.79 4.52 -4.80
C TRP A 58 6.52 3.57 -5.94
N LYS A 59 7.59 3.21 -6.66
CA LYS A 59 7.54 2.22 -7.72
C LYS A 59 8.68 1.25 -7.54
N GLN A 60 8.37 -0.03 -7.57
CA GLN A 60 9.38 -1.09 -7.60
C GLN A 60 9.10 -2.05 -8.74
N PHE A 61 10.13 -2.29 -9.54
CA PHE A 61 10.16 -3.43 -10.43
C PHE A 61 10.72 -4.61 -9.63
N VAL A 62 10.02 -5.74 -9.64
CA VAL A 62 10.54 -6.98 -9.05
C VAL A 62 10.78 -7.95 -10.19
N ASN A 63 12.03 -8.40 -10.29
CA ASN A 63 12.50 -9.27 -11.36
C ASN A 63 13.16 -10.50 -10.73
N ASP A 64 12.33 -11.46 -10.39
CA ASP A 64 12.70 -12.66 -9.65
C ASP A 64 12.20 -13.88 -10.44
N PRO A 65 12.87 -15.05 -10.39
CA PRO A 65 12.38 -16.27 -11.05
C PRO A 65 10.92 -16.60 -10.76
N ASP A 66 10.44 -16.30 -9.54
CA ASP A 66 9.08 -16.59 -9.10
C ASP A 66 8.13 -15.39 -9.28
N PHE A 67 8.64 -14.25 -9.77
CA PHE A 67 7.86 -13.04 -9.99
C PHE A 67 8.42 -12.14 -11.10
N HIS A 68 7.58 -11.84 -12.09
CA HIS A 68 7.87 -10.82 -13.10
C HIS A 68 6.77 -9.77 -13.14
N GLY A 69 7.13 -8.53 -12.85
CA GLY A 69 6.18 -7.42 -12.89
C GLY A 69 6.66 -6.17 -12.18
N TRP A 70 5.76 -5.21 -12.01
CA TRP A 70 6.01 -4.02 -11.20
C TRP A 70 4.82 -3.71 -10.32
N LEU A 71 5.12 -3.13 -9.18
CA LEU A 71 4.16 -2.60 -8.23
C LEU A 71 4.44 -1.12 -8.02
N ASP A 72 3.43 -0.31 -8.28
CA ASP A 72 3.41 1.14 -8.09
C ASP A 72 2.35 1.47 -7.05
N LEU A 73 2.76 2.23 -6.06
CA LEU A 73 1.99 2.56 -4.88
C LEU A 73 2.01 4.05 -4.65
N ASN A 74 0.81 4.60 -4.57
CA ASN A 74 0.57 5.96 -4.15
C ASN A 74 -0.13 5.92 -2.78
N LEU A 75 0.63 6.16 -1.71
CA LEU A 75 0.15 6.06 -0.34
C LEU A 75 -0.12 7.44 0.27
N GLN A 76 -1.18 7.55 1.06
CA GLN A 76 -1.46 8.72 1.90
C GLN A 76 -1.95 8.26 3.27
N LEU A 77 -1.48 8.94 4.33
CA LEU A 77 -2.10 8.81 5.65
C LEU A 77 -3.43 9.56 5.66
N ALA A 78 -4.44 8.93 6.26
CA ALA A 78 -5.75 9.51 6.48
C ALA A 78 -6.19 9.34 7.93
N SER A 79 -6.94 10.30 8.43
CA SER A 79 -7.65 10.24 9.71
C SER A 79 -9.10 10.58 9.45
N THR A 80 -10.03 9.79 9.97
CA THR A 80 -11.46 10.03 9.80
C THR A 80 -12.15 9.92 11.14
N ASN A 81 -13.19 10.72 11.38
CA ASN A 81 -14.05 10.61 12.56
C ASN A 81 -15.19 9.59 12.39
N TYR A 82 -15.03 8.66 11.45
CA TYR A 82 -16.02 7.65 11.10
C TYR A 82 -15.35 6.30 10.77
N ASN A 83 -15.71 5.27 11.52
CA ASN A 83 -15.38 3.88 11.20
C ASN A 83 -16.64 3.10 10.79
N THR A 84 -16.47 1.99 10.08
CA THR A 84 -17.58 1.12 9.66
C THR A 84 -18.38 0.55 10.85
N ALA A 85 -17.84 0.64 12.06
CA ALA A 85 -18.49 0.29 13.33
C ALA A 85 -19.15 1.49 14.07
N GLY A 86 -19.10 2.73 13.56
CA GLY A 86 -19.63 3.94 14.24
C GLY A 86 -18.86 5.26 14.03
N HIS A 87 -19.10 6.25 14.89
CA HIS A 87 -18.45 7.58 14.86
C HIS A 87 -17.15 7.63 15.68
N ALA A 88 -16.27 6.63 15.55
CA ALA A 88 -14.98 6.63 16.24
C ALA A 88 -13.86 7.12 15.30
N PRO A 89 -12.85 7.85 15.83
CA PRO A 89 -11.68 8.23 15.06
C PRO A 89 -10.92 6.98 14.60
N ALA A 90 -10.49 6.97 13.34
CA ALA A 90 -9.69 5.90 12.76
C ALA A 90 -8.59 6.45 11.86
N TYR A 91 -7.39 5.87 11.98
CA TYR A 91 -6.28 6.13 11.08
C TYR A 91 -6.23 5.07 9.99
N ARG A 92 -5.96 5.50 8.76
CA ARG A 92 -5.92 4.62 7.60
C ARG A 92 -4.76 4.97 6.70
N ILE A 93 -4.30 3.98 5.96
CA ILE A 93 -3.52 4.19 4.76
C ILE A 93 -4.49 4.04 3.59
N VAL A 94 -4.56 5.07 2.75
CA VAL A 94 -5.25 4.97 1.46
C VAL A 94 -4.19 4.73 0.41
N ALA A 95 -4.32 3.64 -0.33
CA ALA A 95 -3.38 3.22 -1.35
C ALA A 95 -4.02 3.25 -2.73
N GLY A 96 -3.51 4.09 -3.61
CA GLY A 96 -3.67 3.90 -5.06
C GLY A 96 -2.64 2.86 -5.50
N VAL A 97 -3.11 1.77 -6.09
CA VAL A 97 -2.27 0.65 -6.52
C VAL A 97 -2.31 0.59 -8.04
N ILE A 98 -1.15 0.44 -8.66
CA ILE A 98 -1.02 0.02 -10.04
C ILE A 98 -0.05 -1.15 -10.07
N ALA A 99 -0.53 -2.30 -10.52
CA ALA A 99 0.26 -3.52 -10.53
C ALA A 99 0.21 -4.18 -11.90
N ASN A 100 1.35 -4.66 -12.36
CA ASN A 100 1.47 -5.47 -13.56
C ASN A 100 2.24 -6.74 -13.25
N GLY A 101 1.91 -7.81 -13.98
CA GLY A 101 2.52 -9.12 -13.80
C GLY A 101 1.79 -9.93 -12.75
N GLY A 102 2.52 -10.83 -12.11
CA GLY A 102 1.94 -11.82 -11.24
C GLY A 102 2.99 -12.75 -10.67
N PHE A 103 2.54 -13.52 -9.68
CA PHE A 103 3.35 -14.41 -8.88
C PHE A 103 3.16 -15.83 -9.36
N GLN A 104 4.28 -16.54 -9.48
CA GLN A 104 4.23 -17.99 -9.49
C GLN A 104 4.07 -18.43 -8.04
N ASP A 105 2.88 -18.88 -7.69
CA ASP A 105 2.62 -19.47 -6.37
C ASP A 105 2.57 -20.99 -6.51
N ALA A 106 2.76 -21.67 -5.40
CA ALA A 106 2.74 -23.11 -5.35
C ALA A 106 1.81 -23.57 -4.23
N TRP A 107 0.99 -24.58 -4.49
CA TRP A 107 0.10 -25.16 -3.49
C TRP A 107 0.13 -26.67 -3.55
N MET A 108 -0.19 -27.28 -2.40
CA MET A 108 -0.34 -28.73 -2.29
C MET A 108 -1.67 -29.17 -2.90
N THR A 109 -1.68 -30.30 -3.60
CA THR A 109 -2.90 -30.92 -4.12
C THR A 109 -3.77 -31.58 -3.04
N HIS A 110 -3.28 -31.67 -1.80
CA HIS A 110 -3.95 -32.26 -0.64
C HIS A 110 -4.16 -31.23 0.48
N VAL A 111 -5.16 -31.48 1.34
CA VAL A 111 -5.69 -30.52 2.31
C VAL A 111 -4.77 -30.41 3.53
N PRO A 112 -4.31 -29.21 3.93
CA PRO A 112 -3.57 -29.03 5.18
C PRO A 112 -4.40 -29.49 6.39
N ARG A 113 -3.78 -30.19 7.35
CA ARG A 113 -4.39 -30.79 8.57
C ARG A 113 -5.06 -32.16 8.40
N ASP A 114 -4.72 -32.90 7.33
CA ASP A 114 -4.97 -34.34 7.32
C ASP A 114 -4.12 -35.01 8.41
N PRO A 115 -4.63 -35.99 9.19
CA PRO A 115 -3.85 -36.75 10.17
C PRO A 115 -2.58 -37.43 9.64
N GLN A 116 -2.33 -37.40 8.33
CA GLN A 116 -1.06 -37.78 7.69
C GLN A 116 -0.22 -36.56 7.24
N ASP A 117 -0.14 -35.49 8.04
CA ASP A 117 0.63 -34.26 7.78
C ASP A 117 2.14 -34.55 7.61
N ARG A 118 2.49 -35.13 6.46
CA ARG A 118 3.85 -35.41 5.98
C ARG A 118 4.31 -34.28 5.09
N CYS A 119 5.62 -34.09 4.97
CA CYS A 119 6.15 -33.19 3.94
C CYS A 119 5.66 -33.67 2.56
N PRO A 120 5.11 -32.78 1.71
CA PRO A 120 4.68 -33.13 0.36
C PRO A 120 5.88 -33.63 -0.44
N SER A 121 5.64 -34.56 -1.36
CA SER A 121 6.61 -34.90 -2.41
C SER A 121 6.53 -33.88 -3.54
N ASP A 122 7.59 -33.76 -4.35
CA ASP A 122 7.63 -32.80 -5.47
C ASP A 122 6.48 -33.01 -6.48
N ALA A 123 5.96 -34.23 -6.63
CA ALA A 123 4.83 -34.54 -7.51
C ALA A 123 3.47 -34.01 -6.99
N GLU A 124 3.42 -33.60 -5.72
CA GLU A 124 2.20 -33.11 -5.04
C GLU A 124 2.14 -31.59 -4.96
N VAL A 125 3.17 -30.91 -5.47
CA VAL A 125 3.26 -29.44 -5.53
C VAL A 125 2.88 -28.96 -6.92
N VAL A 126 1.75 -28.26 -7.02
CA VAL A 126 1.31 -27.60 -8.26
C VAL A 126 1.75 -26.15 -8.24
N ARG A 127 2.30 -25.67 -9.35
CA ARG A 127 2.65 -24.25 -9.55
C ARG A 127 1.62 -23.58 -10.45
N GLY A 128 1.14 -22.41 -10.05
CA GLY A 128 0.20 -21.61 -10.84
C GLY A 128 0.53 -20.12 -10.81
N TYR A 129 -0.04 -19.38 -11.74
CA TYR A 129 0.20 -17.94 -11.88
C TYR A 129 -0.98 -17.14 -11.33
N HIS A 130 -0.72 -16.23 -10.41
CA HIS A 130 -1.72 -15.35 -9.82
C HIS A 130 -1.33 -13.88 -10.01
N GLY A 131 -2.23 -13.09 -10.61
CA GLY A 131 -2.07 -11.64 -10.67
C GLY A 131 -2.21 -10.98 -9.29
N PHE A 132 -1.62 -9.80 -9.12
CA PHE A 132 -1.74 -8.99 -7.88
C PHE A 132 -3.18 -8.59 -7.52
N HIS A 133 -4.08 -8.54 -8.50
CA HIS A 133 -5.45 -8.06 -8.32
C HIS A 133 -6.47 -9.18 -8.03
N MET A 134 -6.01 -10.43 -7.91
CA MET A 134 -6.89 -11.57 -7.60
C MET A 134 -7.23 -11.58 -6.11
N GLY A 135 -8.51 -11.63 -5.75
CA GLY A 135 -8.97 -11.63 -4.35
C GLY A 135 -9.15 -10.22 -3.79
N ASP A 136 -8.64 -9.97 -2.58
CA ASP A 136 -8.75 -8.69 -1.83
C ASP A 136 -7.67 -7.64 -2.21
N GLY A 137 -6.94 -7.87 -3.30
CA GLY A 137 -5.90 -6.98 -3.81
C GLY A 137 -4.51 -7.37 -3.30
N ILE A 138 -3.66 -6.38 -3.03
CA ILE A 138 -2.36 -6.63 -2.39
C ILE A 138 -2.49 -6.56 -0.87
N GLU A 139 -1.62 -7.27 -0.17
CA GLU A 139 -1.57 -7.28 1.29
C GLU A 139 -0.66 -6.16 1.81
N PHE A 140 -0.94 -5.69 3.02
CA PHE A 140 -0.11 -4.72 3.73
C PHE A 140 0.30 -5.24 5.10
N TRP A 141 1.54 -4.94 5.49
CA TRP A 141 2.07 -5.24 6.80
C TRP A 141 2.75 -4.02 7.39
N LEU A 142 2.54 -3.80 8.69
CA LEU A 142 3.41 -2.96 9.50
C LEU A 142 4.74 -3.69 9.72
N VAL A 143 5.85 -3.01 9.44
CA VAL A 143 7.20 -3.51 9.76
C VAL A 143 7.65 -2.88 11.07
N LYS A 144 7.83 -3.72 12.08
CA LYS A 144 8.26 -3.32 13.43
C LYS A 144 9.77 -3.10 13.49
N ASP A 145 10.22 -2.50 14.59
CA ASP A 145 11.64 -2.21 14.87
C ASP A 145 12.54 -3.45 14.94
N ASP A 146 11.96 -4.62 15.20
CA ASP A 146 12.62 -5.94 15.13
C ASP A 146 12.53 -6.61 13.75
N ASP A 147 12.13 -5.85 12.72
CA ASP A 147 11.87 -6.29 11.34
C ASP A 147 10.81 -7.39 11.20
N SER A 148 9.98 -7.59 12.25
CA SER A 148 8.81 -8.45 12.16
C SER A 148 7.66 -7.77 11.43
N TYR A 149 6.83 -8.57 10.75
CA TYR A 149 5.70 -8.13 9.94
C TYR A 149 4.39 -8.38 10.67
N VAL A 150 3.54 -7.37 10.79
CA VAL A 150 2.19 -7.50 11.33
C VAL A 150 1.17 -7.14 10.26
N PRO A 151 0.27 -8.06 9.85
CA PRO A 151 -0.70 -7.78 8.81
C PRO A 151 -1.65 -6.64 9.21
N LEU A 152 -1.98 -5.79 8.25
CA LEU A 152 -2.95 -4.72 8.40
C LEU A 152 -4.28 -5.13 7.75
N ALA A 153 -5.38 -4.81 8.44
CA ALA A 153 -6.71 -5.19 7.97
C ALA A 153 -7.18 -4.26 6.85
N HIS A 154 -7.81 -4.84 5.83
CA HIS A 154 -8.48 -4.10 4.77
C HIS A 154 -9.76 -3.46 5.29
N VAL A 155 -10.02 -2.22 4.86
CA VAL A 155 -11.22 -1.47 5.20
C VAL A 155 -12.20 -1.59 4.04
N ALA A 156 -13.28 -2.33 4.28
CA ALA A 156 -14.42 -2.36 3.38
C ALA A 156 -15.17 -1.02 3.42
N ASP A 157 -15.78 -0.63 2.30
CA ASP A 157 -16.64 0.53 2.24
C ASP A 157 -18.09 0.24 2.63
N SER A 158 -18.99 1.21 2.43
CA SER A 158 -20.42 1.06 2.76
C SER A 158 -21.11 -0.08 1.99
N ASN A 159 -20.56 -0.51 0.86
CA ASN A 159 -21.06 -1.61 0.06
C ASN A 159 -20.36 -2.94 0.41
N GLY A 160 -19.42 -2.93 1.36
CA GLY A 160 -18.61 -4.09 1.72
C GLY A 160 -17.39 -4.29 0.82
N GLU A 161 -17.07 -3.34 -0.07
CA GLU A 161 -15.99 -3.50 -1.05
C GLU A 161 -14.64 -2.99 -0.49
N THR A 162 -13.60 -3.85 -0.54
CA THR A 162 -12.22 -3.54 -0.10
C THR A 162 -11.36 -2.95 -1.23
N ILE A 163 -11.72 -3.25 -2.47
CA ILE A 163 -11.10 -2.75 -3.71
C ILE A 163 -12.07 -1.78 -4.39
N LYS A 164 -11.58 -0.60 -4.80
CA LYS A 164 -12.35 0.42 -5.50
C LYS A 164 -11.72 0.81 -6.82
N ASN A 165 -12.53 1.27 -7.76
CA ASN A 165 -12.08 1.80 -9.06
C ASN A 165 -11.13 0.82 -9.76
N LEU A 166 -11.46 -0.47 -9.73
CA LEU A 166 -10.65 -1.50 -10.38
C LEU A 166 -10.75 -1.31 -11.90
N GLU A 167 -9.60 -1.07 -12.51
CA GLU A 167 -9.45 -0.92 -13.96
C GLU A 167 -8.34 -1.86 -14.42
N CYS A 168 -8.71 -2.90 -15.18
CA CYS A 168 -7.74 -3.78 -15.82
C CYS A 168 -7.29 -3.18 -17.14
N PHE A 169 -5.98 -3.21 -17.40
CA PHE A 169 -5.42 -2.74 -18.65
C PHE A 169 -5.82 -3.72 -19.78
N GLY A 170 -6.15 -3.18 -20.97
CA GLY A 170 -6.85 -3.91 -22.03
C GLY A 170 -6.05 -4.97 -22.81
N ASN A 171 -4.79 -5.22 -22.44
CA ASN A 171 -3.94 -6.21 -23.11
C ASN A 171 -3.70 -7.45 -22.22
N VAL A 172 -3.54 -8.63 -22.83
CA VAL A 172 -3.19 -9.85 -22.09
C VAL A 172 -1.85 -9.65 -21.37
N GLY A 173 -1.82 -9.83 -20.05
CA GLY A 173 -0.64 -9.60 -19.20
C GLY A 173 -0.41 -8.15 -18.76
N SER A 174 -1.34 -7.22 -19.04
CA SER A 174 -1.05 -5.79 -18.92
C SER A 174 -1.24 -5.14 -17.55
N GLY A 175 -1.83 -5.83 -16.57
CA GLY A 175 -1.94 -5.35 -15.18
C GLY A 175 -3.30 -4.73 -14.84
N ALA A 176 -3.41 -4.16 -13.64
CA ALA A 176 -4.60 -3.46 -13.18
C ALA A 176 -4.23 -2.31 -12.25
N SER A 177 -5.13 -1.34 -12.13
CA SER A 177 -5.09 -0.29 -11.11
C SER A 177 -6.34 -0.29 -10.26
N TRP A 178 -6.20 0.05 -8.98
CA TRP A 178 -7.32 0.18 -8.05
C TRP A 178 -6.96 1.07 -6.86
N THR A 179 -7.92 1.32 -5.99
CA THR A 179 -7.71 1.95 -4.69
C THR A 179 -8.13 0.99 -3.59
N GLN A 180 -7.33 0.86 -2.55
CA GLN A 180 -7.69 0.10 -1.34
C GLN A 180 -7.30 0.89 -0.09
N MET A 181 -7.98 0.59 1.01
CA MET A 181 -7.74 1.23 2.30
C MET A 181 -7.41 0.16 3.33
N VAL A 182 -6.44 0.44 4.19
CA VAL A 182 -6.13 -0.41 5.34
C VAL A 182 -6.17 0.39 6.63
N ASP A 183 -6.62 -0.25 7.71
CA ASP A 183 -6.62 0.35 9.03
C ASP A 183 -5.19 0.37 9.58
N LEU A 184 -4.82 1.53 10.11
CA LEU A 184 -3.56 1.72 10.81
C LEU A 184 -3.88 1.92 12.29
N PRO A 185 -3.36 1.08 13.21
CA PRO A 185 -3.67 1.22 14.62
C PRO A 185 -3.27 2.60 15.15
N GLU A 186 -4.16 3.26 15.90
CA GLU A 186 -3.92 4.61 16.44
C GLU A 186 -2.61 4.69 17.22
N LYS A 187 -2.34 3.70 18.06
CA LYS A 187 -1.09 3.61 18.83
C LYS A 187 0.17 3.65 17.96
N VAL A 188 0.13 3.10 16.74
CA VAL A 188 1.28 3.14 15.82
C VAL A 188 1.56 4.57 15.38
N VAL A 189 0.51 5.33 15.04
CA VAL A 189 0.62 6.74 14.65
C VAL A 189 1.07 7.59 15.84
N GLU A 190 0.50 7.34 17.02
CA GLU A 190 0.87 8.02 18.25
C GLU A 190 2.34 7.82 18.62
N ASP A 191 2.77 6.57 18.72
CA ASP A 191 4.14 6.25 19.09
C ASP A 191 5.11 6.80 18.04
N ALA A 192 4.76 6.72 16.75
CA ALA A 192 5.56 7.29 15.67
C ALA A 192 5.74 8.81 15.82
N TRP A 193 4.65 9.52 16.09
CA TRP A 193 4.66 10.96 16.31
C TRP A 193 5.43 11.35 17.58
N ARG A 194 5.12 10.73 18.73
CA ARG A 194 5.73 11.05 20.03
C ARG A 194 7.24 10.76 20.04
N GLN A 195 7.66 9.67 19.40
CA GLN A 195 9.06 9.24 19.38
C GLN A 195 9.83 9.77 18.18
N ASN A 196 9.20 10.60 17.33
CA ASN A 196 9.80 11.14 16.11
C ASN A 196 10.43 10.05 15.21
N ARG A 197 9.70 8.95 15.01
CA ARG A 197 10.15 7.80 14.21
C ARG A 197 9.28 7.60 12.97
N PRO A 198 9.81 6.97 11.91
CA PRO A 198 9.00 6.64 10.73
C PRO A 198 8.00 5.52 11.01
N ILE A 199 6.98 5.42 10.17
CA ILE A 199 6.11 4.24 10.09
C ILE A 199 6.51 3.46 8.83
N ARG A 200 6.99 2.22 9.02
CA ARG A 200 7.43 1.35 7.94
C ARG A 200 6.32 0.39 7.53
N ILE A 201 6.00 0.36 6.24
CA ILE A 201 4.92 -0.44 5.67
C ILE A 201 5.51 -1.28 4.54
N PHE A 202 5.25 -2.58 4.58
CA PHE A 202 5.48 -3.47 3.46
C PHE A 202 4.17 -3.70 2.72
N ALA A 203 4.18 -3.62 1.39
CA ALA A 203 3.02 -3.87 0.55
C ALA A 203 3.37 -4.85 -0.56
N GLY A 204 2.56 -5.89 -0.73
CA GLY A 204 2.88 -6.93 -1.69
C GLY A 204 2.04 -8.18 -1.50
N ARG A 205 2.68 -9.34 -1.58
CA ARG A 205 2.02 -10.63 -1.42
C ARG A 205 2.90 -11.61 -0.66
N GLU A 206 2.26 -12.39 0.19
CA GLU A 206 2.82 -13.59 0.78
C GLU A 206 2.68 -14.77 -0.18
N LEU A 207 3.79 -15.47 -0.42
CA LEU A 207 3.87 -16.60 -1.34
C LEU A 207 4.38 -17.83 -0.59
N THR A 208 3.96 -19.00 -1.05
CA THR A 208 4.51 -20.26 -0.55
C THR A 208 5.56 -20.76 -1.53
N LYS A 209 6.82 -20.79 -1.08
CA LYS A 209 7.93 -21.39 -1.82
C LYS A 209 8.19 -22.80 -1.31
N TYR A 210 8.49 -23.71 -2.22
CA TYR A 210 8.87 -25.08 -1.89
C TYR A 210 10.35 -25.28 -2.24
N GLU A 211 11.12 -25.76 -1.28
CA GLU A 211 12.53 -26.09 -1.47
C GLU A 211 12.74 -27.58 -1.22
N SER A 212 13.49 -28.23 -2.11
CA SER A 212 13.89 -29.63 -1.95
C SER A 212 14.95 -29.70 -0.84
N ALA A 213 14.62 -30.42 0.21
CA ALA A 213 15.50 -30.76 1.33
C ALA A 213 15.65 -32.29 1.42
N SER A 214 16.39 -32.76 2.44
CA SER A 214 16.44 -34.18 2.79
C SER A 214 16.17 -34.33 4.28
N ASP A 215 15.38 -35.34 4.64
CA ASP A 215 15.14 -35.75 6.02
C ASP A 215 16.24 -36.68 6.57
N GLY A 216 17.31 -36.88 5.80
CA GLY A 216 18.41 -37.80 6.09
C GLY A 216 18.33 -39.14 5.36
N TYR A 217 17.18 -39.50 4.79
CA TYR A 217 16.99 -40.76 4.05
C TYR A 217 16.32 -40.55 2.69
N ASN A 218 15.37 -39.61 2.60
CA ASN A 218 14.62 -39.31 1.39
C ASN A 218 14.71 -37.81 1.05
N PRO A 219 14.59 -37.45 -0.24
CA PRO A 219 14.29 -36.08 -0.62
C PRO A 219 12.88 -35.73 -0.15
N VAL A 220 12.73 -34.58 0.51
CA VAL A 220 11.46 -34.04 0.99
C VAL A 220 11.31 -32.60 0.52
N THR A 221 10.07 -32.13 0.36
CA THR A 221 9.82 -30.76 -0.06
C THR A 221 9.33 -29.95 1.13
N VAL A 222 10.05 -28.90 1.50
CA VAL A 222 9.71 -28.03 2.64
C VAL A 222 9.09 -26.74 2.12
N ALA A 223 7.94 -26.37 2.70
CA ALA A 223 7.27 -25.12 2.40
C ALA A 223 7.84 -23.99 3.26
N HIS A 224 8.14 -22.86 2.63
CA HIS A 224 8.60 -21.63 3.25
C HIS A 224 7.75 -20.46 2.78
N THR A 225 7.36 -19.61 3.71
CA THR A 225 6.67 -18.37 3.43
C THR A 225 7.67 -17.29 3.00
N VAL A 226 7.46 -16.70 1.84
CA VAL A 226 8.25 -15.55 1.37
C VAL A 226 7.34 -14.38 1.05
N ARG A 227 7.77 -13.15 1.39
CA ARG A 227 7.04 -11.93 1.05
C ARG A 227 7.73 -11.22 -0.10
N LYS A 228 6.97 -10.84 -1.12
CA LYS A 228 7.46 -10.11 -2.29
C LYS A 228 6.65 -8.83 -2.46
N GLY A 229 7.32 -7.71 -2.59
CA GLY A 229 6.66 -6.41 -2.53
C GLY A 229 7.63 -5.25 -2.32
N VAL A 230 7.08 -4.15 -1.84
CA VAL A 230 7.75 -2.87 -1.63
C VAL A 230 7.74 -2.52 -0.16
N LEU A 231 8.92 -2.22 0.40
CA LEU A 231 9.04 -1.56 1.69
C LEU A 231 8.99 -0.04 1.48
N MET A 232 8.12 0.63 2.23
CA MET A 232 7.91 2.06 2.17
C MET A 232 7.93 2.65 3.58
N GLU A 233 8.26 3.93 3.67
CA GLU A 233 8.34 4.61 4.95
C GLU A 233 7.59 5.94 4.88
N PHE A 234 6.64 6.13 5.82
CA PHE A 234 6.20 7.46 6.19
C PHE A 234 7.25 8.04 7.13
N SER A 235 8.07 8.97 6.63
CA SER A 235 9.14 9.59 7.42
C SER A 235 8.60 10.24 8.71
N SER A 236 9.48 10.45 9.69
CA SER A 236 9.13 11.20 10.91
C SER A 236 8.57 12.58 10.60
N ASP A 237 9.13 13.28 9.60
CA ASP A 237 8.63 14.57 9.12
C ASP A 237 7.23 14.46 8.50
N TYR A 238 6.96 13.38 7.77
CA TYR A 238 5.65 13.14 7.20
C TYR A 238 4.59 12.87 8.28
N VAL A 239 4.91 12.02 9.25
CA VAL A 239 4.02 11.73 10.39
C VAL A 239 3.78 12.99 11.23
N GLY A 240 4.86 13.71 11.58
CA GLY A 240 4.79 14.95 12.33
C GLY A 240 4.05 16.06 11.60
N GLY A 241 4.21 16.15 10.27
CA GLY A 241 3.54 17.13 9.45
C GLY A 241 2.05 16.81 9.30
N PHE A 242 1.70 15.53 9.19
CA PHE A 242 0.31 15.11 9.22
C PHE A 242 -0.38 15.49 10.53
N ALA A 243 0.25 15.20 11.67
CA ALA A 243 -0.20 15.61 13.00
C ALA A 243 -0.39 17.13 13.12
N ASP A 244 0.58 17.93 12.67
CA ASP A 244 0.46 19.40 12.70
C ASP A 244 -0.68 19.90 11.78
N GLY A 245 -0.87 19.26 10.63
CA GLY A 245 -1.98 19.54 9.73
C GLY A 245 -3.34 19.22 10.33
N LEU A 246 -3.48 18.08 11.03
CA LEU A 246 -4.67 17.72 11.80
C LEU A 246 -5.01 18.79 12.83
N LYS A 247 -4.01 19.19 13.64
CA LYS A 247 -4.16 20.25 14.65
C LYS A 247 -4.57 21.58 14.04
N ARG A 248 -3.92 21.99 12.93
CA ARG A 248 -4.25 23.23 12.19
C ARG A 248 -5.69 23.24 11.70
N LEU A 249 -6.22 22.08 11.31
CA LEU A 249 -7.58 21.93 10.80
C LEU A 249 -8.61 21.60 11.89
N GLY A 250 -8.22 21.69 13.17
CA GLY A 250 -9.10 21.51 14.31
C GLY A 250 -9.58 20.07 14.52
N ALA A 251 -8.85 19.07 14.02
CA ALA A 251 -9.11 17.67 14.34
C ALA A 251 -8.66 17.37 15.77
N ALA A 252 -9.38 16.48 16.46
CA ALA A 252 -8.87 15.88 17.69
C ALA A 252 -7.62 15.07 17.35
N MET A 253 -6.50 15.43 17.96
CA MET A 253 -5.27 14.65 17.91
C MET A 253 -5.46 13.34 18.70
N PRO A 254 -4.66 12.29 18.44
CA PRO A 254 -4.67 11.13 19.31
C PRO A 254 -4.44 11.58 20.76
N ALA A 255 -5.16 10.98 21.70
CA ALA A 255 -5.12 11.40 23.09
C ALA A 255 -3.73 11.08 23.68
N ALA A 256 -2.99 12.12 24.03
CA ALA A 256 -1.84 12.00 24.91
C ALA A 256 -2.32 11.54 26.30
N SER A 257 -2.52 10.23 26.47
CA SER A 257 -2.50 9.60 27.79
C SER A 257 -1.08 9.50 28.31
#